data_AF-A0A328N1Q3-F1
#
_entry.id   AF-A0A328N1Q3-F1
#
_cell.length_a   1.000
_cell.length_b   1.000
_cell.length_c   1.000
_cell.angle_alpha   90.00
_cell.angle_beta   90.00
_cell.angle_gamma   90.00
#
_symmetry.space_group_name_H-M   'P 1'
#
loop_
_entity.id
_entity.type
_entity.pdbx_description
1 polymer ?
#
loop_
_entity_poly.entity_id
_entity_poly.type
_entity_poly.pdbx_seq_one_letter_code
_entity_poly.pdbx_strand_id
1 'polypeptide(L)'
;MPFALIPPNLDAWPPVWWVGCHGGAGVSTLARLVGFGLDFGQGWPMLTPAAPEARVVLVCRASAAGTWAATGAIEQWRRRAGMSGSMTLLGVVAVAASPRRPPRIATERLQLLRGWTPQIWRVGWVDALLAADDPRDVGAPPDVEALRTAIWQKIAPREGRR
;
A
#
# COMPACT_ATOMS: atom_id res chain seq x y z
N MET A 1 0.20 14.12 1.21
CA MET A 1 1.49 13.46 1.48
C MET A 1 2.58 14.15 0.67
N PRO A 2 3.85 14.16 1.12
CA PRO A 2 4.94 14.73 0.33
C PRO A 2 5.24 13.87 -0.90
N PHE A 3 6.01 14.44 -1.83
CA PHE A 3 6.69 13.69 -2.90
C PHE A 3 8.08 13.29 -2.42
N ALA A 4 8.51 12.08 -2.80
CA ALA A 4 9.83 11.57 -2.46
C ALA A 4 10.55 11.12 -3.73
N LEU A 5 11.84 11.42 -3.80
CA LEU A 5 12.70 10.97 -4.89
C LEU A 5 12.87 9.45 -4.84
N ILE A 6 12.89 8.84 -6.01
CA ILE A 6 13.28 7.45 -6.15
C ILE A 6 14.78 7.32 -5.86
N PRO A 7 15.21 6.30 -5.09
CA PRO A 7 16.62 6.03 -4.87
C PRO A 7 17.36 5.92 -6.21
N PRO A 8 18.50 6.64 -6.39
CA PRO A 8 19.19 6.71 -7.67
C PRO A 8 19.85 5.38 -8.08
N ASN A 9 20.01 4.45 -7.15
CA ASN A 9 20.74 3.18 -7.29
C ASN A 9 19.84 1.97 -7.03
N LEU A 10 18.65 1.93 -7.63
CA LEU A 10 17.82 0.73 -7.58
C LEU A 10 18.41 -0.36 -8.48
N ASP A 11 18.74 -1.52 -7.89
CA ASP A 11 19.24 -2.69 -8.62
C ASP A 11 18.25 -3.18 -9.69
N ALA A 12 16.95 -3.05 -9.41
CA ALA A 12 15.87 -3.34 -10.34
C ALA A 12 14.64 -2.47 -10.04
N TRP A 13 13.84 -2.20 -11.06
CA TRP A 13 12.57 -1.50 -10.87
C TRP A 13 11.56 -2.39 -10.12
N PRO A 14 11.09 -2.01 -8.93
CA PRO A 14 10.24 -2.88 -8.14
C PRO A 14 8.86 -3.02 -8.80
N PRO A 15 8.24 -4.20 -8.75
CA PRO A 15 6.93 -4.42 -9.34
C PRO A 15 5.83 -3.61 -8.64
N VAL A 16 6.04 -3.24 -7.37
CA VAL A 16 5.14 -2.44 -6.53
C VAL A 16 5.95 -1.54 -5.60
N TRP A 17 5.45 -0.33 -5.40
CA TRP A 17 5.92 0.65 -4.42
C TRP A 17 4.91 0.70 -3.26
N TRP A 18 5.33 0.22 -2.09
CA TRP A 18 4.54 0.26 -0.88
C TRP A 18 4.70 1.61 -0.21
N VAL A 19 3.60 2.35 -0.03
CA VAL A 19 3.63 3.74 0.45
C VAL A 19 2.69 3.90 1.64
N GLY A 20 3.22 4.31 2.78
CA GLY A 20 2.45 4.57 3.99
C GLY A 20 1.77 5.92 3.94
N CYS A 21 0.47 5.97 4.17
CA CYS A 21 -0.27 7.22 4.30
C CYS A 21 0.17 8.05 5.51
N HIS A 22 0.81 7.40 6.50
CA HIS A 22 1.31 7.99 7.74
C HIS A 22 2.41 7.08 8.36
N GLY A 23 3.09 7.57 9.41
CA GLY A 23 4.08 6.81 10.16
C GLY A 23 3.47 5.63 10.90
N GLY A 24 4.16 4.49 10.92
CA GLY A 24 3.68 3.26 11.55
C GLY A 24 2.47 2.62 10.84
N ALA A 25 2.28 2.88 9.53
CA ALA A 25 1.19 2.28 8.77
C ALA A 25 1.30 0.75 8.58
N GLY A 26 2.51 0.19 8.74
CA GLY A 26 2.80 -1.24 8.51
C GLY A 26 3.43 -1.53 7.14
N VAL A 27 3.98 -0.51 6.47
CA VAL A 27 4.59 -0.63 5.13
C VAL A 27 5.73 -1.64 5.13
N SER A 28 6.70 -1.45 6.02
CA SER A 28 7.88 -2.31 6.16
C SER A 28 7.55 -3.76 6.47
N THR A 29 6.50 -3.97 7.28
CA THR A 29 5.97 -5.30 7.63
C THR A 29 5.30 -5.95 6.43
N LEU A 30 4.40 -5.24 5.74
CA LEU A 30 3.70 -5.79 4.57
C LEU A 30 4.64 -6.07 3.40
N ALA A 31 5.59 -5.18 3.11
CA ALA A 31 6.56 -5.40 2.05
C ALA A 31 7.39 -6.68 2.28
N ARG A 32 7.81 -6.92 3.53
CA ARG A 32 8.53 -8.14 3.93
C ARG A 32 7.65 -9.39 3.84
N LEU A 33 6.42 -9.34 4.38
CA LEU A 33 5.53 -10.50 4.40
C LEU A 33 4.97 -10.85 3.01
N VAL A 34 4.67 -9.86 2.18
CA VAL A 34 4.22 -10.09 0.79
C VAL A 34 5.37 -10.61 -0.06
N GLY A 35 6.61 -10.23 0.25
CA GLY A 35 7.82 -10.80 -0.35
C GLY A 35 8.16 -10.23 -1.74
N PHE A 36 7.48 -9.16 -2.17
CA PHE A 36 7.84 -8.41 -3.38
C PHE A 36 7.48 -6.93 -3.25
N GLY A 37 8.11 -6.13 -4.13
CA GLY A 37 7.99 -4.69 -4.12
C GLY A 37 8.96 -4.04 -3.13
N LEU A 38 8.94 -2.72 -3.11
CA LEU A 38 9.85 -1.90 -2.30
C LEU A 38 9.05 -1.10 -1.27
N ASP A 39 9.50 -1.12 0.00
CA ASP A 39 9.05 -0.16 1.01
C ASP A 39 9.58 1.23 0.64
N PHE A 40 8.67 2.13 0.26
CA PHE A 40 8.99 3.49 -0.15
C PHE A 40 8.69 4.52 0.95
N GLY A 41 8.42 4.06 2.18
CA GLY A 41 8.15 4.93 3.31
C GLY A 41 6.90 5.79 3.09
N GLN A 42 7.00 7.10 3.34
CA GLN A 42 5.88 8.04 3.36
C GLN A 42 6.08 9.15 2.33
N GLY A 43 5.81 8.84 1.06
CA GLY A 43 5.83 9.84 0.00
C GLY A 43 5.37 9.25 -1.33
N TRP A 44 4.82 10.10 -2.19
CA TRP A 44 4.52 9.71 -3.56
C TRP A 44 5.82 9.59 -4.37
N PRO A 45 6.05 8.49 -5.11
CA PRO A 45 7.23 8.37 -5.96
C PRO A 45 7.27 9.50 -6.99
N MET A 46 8.36 10.26 -7.00
CA MET A 46 8.65 11.26 -8.01
C MET A 46 9.36 10.59 -9.18
N LEU A 47 8.71 10.57 -10.35
CA LEU A 47 9.22 9.90 -11.54
C LEU A 47 9.78 10.91 -12.53
N THR A 48 10.95 10.60 -13.09
CA THR A 48 11.42 11.28 -14.30
C THR A 48 10.55 10.85 -15.49
N PRO A 49 10.45 11.66 -16.57
CA PRO A 49 9.68 11.30 -17.75
C PRO A 49 10.09 9.96 -18.40
N ALA A 50 11.36 9.56 -18.28
CA ALA A 50 11.88 8.30 -18.82
C ALA A 50 11.76 7.12 -17.85
N ALA A 51 11.32 7.34 -16.61
CA ALA A 51 11.20 6.27 -15.62
C ALA A 51 10.04 5.31 -16.01
N PRO A 52 10.20 3.99 -15.76
CA PRO A 52 9.10 3.05 -15.93
C PRO A 52 7.88 3.40 -15.08
N GLU A 53 6.76 2.75 -15.36
CA GLU A 53 5.55 2.94 -14.57
C GLU A 53 5.75 2.56 -13.10
N ALA A 54 5.41 3.46 -12.17
CA ALA A 54 5.37 3.15 -10.74
C ALA A 54 3.97 2.71 -10.31
N ARG A 55 3.86 1.44 -9.92
CA ARG A 55 2.63 0.86 -9.38
C ARG A 55 2.62 1.00 -7.87
N VAL A 56 1.75 1.84 -7.34
CA VAL A 56 1.74 2.22 -5.92
C VAL A 56 0.62 1.47 -5.19
N VAL A 57 0.95 0.92 -4.02
CA VAL A 57 -0.01 0.42 -3.04
C VAL A 57 0.09 1.29 -1.80
N LEU A 58 -1.00 2.00 -1.48
CA LEU A 58 -1.07 2.78 -0.25
C LEU A 58 -1.36 1.88 0.94
N VAL A 59 -0.80 2.21 2.10
CA VAL A 59 -1.01 1.47 3.36
C VAL A 59 -1.45 2.44 4.44
N CYS A 60 -2.50 2.08 5.18
CA CYS A 60 -2.93 2.82 6.36
C CYS A 60 -3.38 1.89 7.48
N ARG A 61 -3.39 2.40 8.71
CA ARG A 61 -4.05 1.70 9.83
C ARG A 61 -5.55 1.93 9.77
N ALA A 62 -6.33 0.90 10.07
CA ALA A 62 -7.78 0.95 10.26
C ALA A 62 -8.13 1.67 11.59
N SER A 63 -7.77 2.94 11.67
CA SER A 63 -7.96 3.87 12.79
C SER A 63 -8.53 5.18 12.26
N ALA A 64 -8.99 6.08 13.15
CA ALA A 64 -9.49 7.39 12.73
C ALA A 64 -8.40 8.19 11.98
N ALA A 65 -7.21 8.31 12.56
CA ALA A 65 -6.10 9.03 11.95
C ALA A 65 -5.61 8.37 10.66
N GLY A 66 -5.44 7.05 10.65
CA GLY A 66 -4.92 6.34 9.48
C GLY A 66 -5.86 6.41 8.27
N THR A 67 -7.17 6.27 8.51
CA THR A 67 -8.17 6.39 7.43
C THR A 67 -8.36 7.82 6.97
N TRP A 68 -8.17 8.83 7.83
CA TRP A 68 -8.12 10.23 7.43
C TRP A 68 -6.92 10.52 6.51
N ALA A 69 -5.73 10.05 6.89
CA ALA A 69 -4.54 10.19 6.07
C ALA A 69 -4.69 9.51 4.71
N ALA A 70 -5.32 8.32 4.67
CA ALA A 70 -5.65 7.65 3.42
C ALA A 70 -6.64 8.45 2.56
N THR A 71 -7.67 9.08 3.16
CA THR A 71 -8.57 9.99 2.43
C THR A 71 -7.81 11.11 1.76
N GLY A 72 -6.94 11.81 2.49
CA GLY A 72 -6.13 12.90 1.92
C GLY A 72 -5.17 12.43 0.81
N ALA A 73 -4.56 11.25 0.97
CA ALA A 73 -3.71 10.66 -0.07
C ALA A 73 -4.51 10.35 -1.35
N ILE A 74 -5.68 9.73 -1.21
CA ILE A 74 -6.55 9.41 -2.35
C ILE A 74 -7.06 10.68 -3.03
N GLU A 75 -7.42 11.72 -2.28
CA GLU A 75 -7.80 13.01 -2.87
C GLU A 75 -6.67 13.64 -3.67
N GLN A 76 -5.44 13.61 -3.16
CA GLN A 76 -4.24 14.09 -3.88
C GLN A 76 -4.04 13.31 -5.18
N TRP A 77 -4.18 11.97 -5.13
CA TRP A 77 -4.07 11.11 -6.31
C TRP A 77 -5.17 11.40 -7.35
N ARG A 78 -6.43 11.51 -6.93
CA ARG A 78 -7.56 11.78 -7.82
C ARG A 78 -7.44 13.11 -8.55
N ARG A 79 -6.91 14.13 -7.86
CA ARG A 79 -6.64 15.45 -8.45
C ARG A 79 -5.38 15.47 -9.32
N ARG A 80 -4.61 14.37 -9.35
CA ARG A 80 -3.28 14.27 -10.00
C ARG A 80 -2.33 15.39 -9.58
N ALA A 81 -2.51 15.94 -8.38
CA ALA A 81 -1.81 17.15 -7.95
C ALA A 81 -0.33 16.85 -7.73
N GLY A 82 0.54 17.32 -8.64
CA GLY A 82 2.00 17.13 -8.58
C GLY A 82 2.49 15.73 -8.98
N MET A 83 1.62 14.87 -9.55
CA MET A 83 1.97 13.51 -9.96
C MET A 83 2.33 13.43 -11.44
N SER A 84 3.41 12.73 -11.76
CA SER A 84 3.79 12.35 -13.12
C SER A 84 2.83 11.32 -13.71
N GLY A 85 2.64 11.34 -15.03
CA GLY A 85 1.70 10.47 -15.74
C GLY A 85 2.02 8.96 -15.65
N SER A 86 3.27 8.59 -15.37
CA SER A 86 3.74 7.21 -15.24
C SER A 86 3.44 6.55 -13.89
N MET A 87 2.59 7.12 -13.04
CA MET A 87 2.20 6.53 -11.75
C MET A 87 0.77 5.96 -11.79
N THR A 88 0.63 4.71 -11.36
CA THR A 88 -0.66 4.01 -11.23
C THR A 88 -0.88 3.58 -9.80
N LEU A 89 -2.03 3.95 -9.22
CA LEU A 89 -2.46 3.45 -7.92
C LEU A 89 -3.14 2.09 -8.10
N LEU A 90 -2.66 1.06 -7.41
CA LEU A 90 -3.27 -0.27 -7.42
C LEU A 90 -4.40 -0.41 -6.38
N GLY A 91 -4.28 0.29 -5.26
CA GLY A 91 -5.28 0.32 -4.20
C GLY A 91 -4.74 0.75 -2.84
N VAL A 92 -5.56 0.55 -1.80
CA VAL A 92 -5.24 0.85 -0.41
C VAL A 92 -5.32 -0.42 0.43
N VAL A 93 -4.31 -0.69 1.25
CA VAL A 93 -4.34 -1.73 2.28
C VAL A 93 -4.65 -1.08 3.63
N ALA A 94 -5.77 -1.48 4.24
CA ALA A 94 -6.13 -1.10 5.60
C ALA A 94 -5.72 -2.20 6.59
N VAL A 95 -4.68 -1.93 7.37
CA VAL A 95 -4.15 -2.87 8.38
C VAL A 95 -4.88 -2.65 9.70
N ALA A 96 -5.40 -3.71 10.32
CA ALA A 96 -6.12 -3.65 11.58
C ALA A 96 -5.29 -2.97 12.67
N ALA A 97 -5.87 -1.97 13.35
CA ALA A 97 -5.15 -1.18 14.36
C ALA A 97 -4.93 -1.93 15.70
N SER A 98 -5.74 -2.94 15.96
CA SER A 98 -5.82 -3.73 17.18
C SER A 98 -6.61 -5.03 16.89
N PRO A 99 -6.68 -6.02 17.80
CA PRO A 99 -7.57 -7.18 17.62
C PRO A 99 -9.05 -6.81 17.72
N ARG A 100 -9.39 -5.61 18.22
CA ARG A 100 -10.77 -5.13 18.31
C ARG A 100 -11.28 -4.63 16.97
N ARG A 101 -12.60 -4.63 16.82
CA ARG A 101 -13.28 -4.03 15.67
C ARG A 101 -12.82 -2.57 15.47
N PRO A 102 -12.50 -2.15 14.23
CA PRO A 102 -12.15 -0.75 13.97
C PRO A 102 -13.26 0.22 14.39
N PRO A 103 -12.93 1.43 14.85
CA PRO A 103 -13.92 2.47 15.14
C PRO A 103 -14.82 2.76 13.94
N ARG A 104 -16.09 3.11 14.19
CA ARG A 104 -17.09 3.38 13.15
C ARG A 104 -16.59 4.37 12.09
N ILE A 105 -16.00 5.48 12.54
CA ILE A 105 -15.43 6.51 11.66
C ILE A 105 -14.37 5.96 10.68
N ALA A 106 -13.55 5.00 11.12
CA ALA A 106 -12.55 4.38 10.27
C ALA A 106 -13.21 3.48 9.21
N THR A 107 -14.22 2.72 9.62
CA THR A 107 -14.97 1.87 8.68
C THR A 107 -15.73 2.71 7.64
N GLU A 108 -16.38 3.80 8.05
CA GLU A 108 -17.12 4.69 7.13
C GLU A 108 -16.20 5.35 6.11
N ARG A 109 -15.04 5.87 6.54
CA ARG A 109 -14.03 6.42 5.62
C ARG A 109 -13.54 5.37 4.62
N LEU A 110 -13.24 4.16 5.08
CA LEU A 110 -12.87 3.07 4.17
C LEU A 110 -14.00 2.70 3.20
N GLN A 111 -15.26 2.77 3.60
CA GLN A 111 -16.37 2.53 2.67
C GLN A 111 -16.46 3.64 1.61
N LEU A 112 -16.34 4.90 1.99
CA LEU A 112 -16.31 6.02 1.04
C LEU A 112 -15.18 5.87 0.02
N LEU A 113 -14.00 5.45 0.48
CA LEU A 113 -12.86 5.23 -0.39
C LEU A 113 -13.10 4.15 -1.45
N ARG A 114 -14.00 3.17 -1.25
CA ARG A 114 -14.25 2.10 -2.25
C ARG A 114 -14.70 2.62 -3.61
N GLY A 115 -15.42 3.76 -3.65
CA GLY A 115 -15.81 4.39 -4.91
C GLY A 115 -14.70 5.25 -5.55
N TRP A 116 -13.60 5.47 -4.83
CA TRP A 116 -12.55 6.43 -5.18
C TRP A 116 -11.20 5.77 -5.46
N THR A 117 -10.98 4.52 -5.05
CA THR A 117 -9.76 3.74 -5.29
C THR A 117 -10.08 2.46 -6.07
N PRO A 118 -9.18 1.96 -6.92
CA PRO A 118 -9.38 0.70 -7.65
C PRO A 118 -9.63 -0.51 -6.75
N GLN A 119 -9.03 -0.52 -5.55
CA GLN A 119 -9.24 -1.59 -4.58
C GLN A 119 -9.02 -1.10 -3.15
N ILE A 120 -9.70 -1.74 -2.20
CA ILE A 120 -9.34 -1.72 -0.78
C ILE A 120 -9.16 -3.16 -0.30
N TRP A 121 -7.96 -3.47 0.15
CA TRP A 121 -7.65 -4.71 0.86
C TRP A 121 -7.65 -4.47 2.36
N ARG A 122 -7.89 -5.53 3.13
CA ARG A 122 -7.80 -5.51 4.59
C ARG A 122 -6.83 -6.58 5.04
N VAL A 123 -6.01 -6.24 6.02
CA VAL A 123 -5.13 -7.19 6.71
C VAL A 123 -5.51 -7.16 8.18
N GLY A 124 -5.88 -8.30 8.72
CA GLY A 124 -6.26 -8.50 10.11
C GLY A 124 -5.12 -8.25 11.09
N TRP A 125 -5.48 -8.31 12.38
CA TRP A 125 -4.50 -8.25 13.46
C TRP A 125 -3.80 -9.60 13.60
N VAL A 126 -2.48 -9.57 13.83
CA VAL A 126 -1.66 -10.77 13.98
C VAL A 126 -0.78 -10.58 15.22
N ASP A 127 -1.16 -11.22 16.32
CA ASP A 127 -0.48 -11.06 17.62
C ASP A 127 0.99 -11.47 17.57
N ALA A 128 1.32 -12.52 16.81
CA ALA A 128 2.68 -13.03 16.69
C ALA A 128 3.69 -12.00 16.15
N LEU A 129 3.23 -10.98 15.40
CA LEU A 129 4.11 -9.91 14.91
C LEU A 129 4.68 -9.03 16.04
N LEU A 130 4.05 -9.01 17.22
CA LEU A 130 4.56 -8.24 18.36
C LEU A 130 5.77 -8.89 19.03
N ALA A 131 5.92 -10.20 18.87
CA ALA A 131 6.99 -10.99 19.50
C ALA A 131 8.11 -11.36 18.51
N ALA A 132 7.98 -10.95 17.24
CA ALA A 132 8.92 -11.31 16.19
C ALA A 132 9.89 -10.16 15.89
N ASP A 133 11.18 -10.47 15.83
CA ASP A 133 12.22 -9.52 15.40
C ASP A 133 12.14 -9.28 13.89
N ASP A 134 11.89 -10.35 13.11
CA ASP A 134 11.58 -10.27 11.69
C ASP A 134 10.13 -10.72 11.46
N PRO A 135 9.28 -9.90 10.80
CA PRO A 135 7.91 -10.32 10.52
C PRO A 135 7.82 -11.61 9.69
N ARG A 136 8.85 -11.96 8.91
CA ARG A 136 8.88 -13.19 8.12
C ARG A 136 8.89 -14.46 8.98
N ASP A 137 9.32 -14.38 10.23
CA ASP A 137 9.37 -15.50 11.16
C ASP A 137 7.97 -15.92 11.65
N VAL A 138 6.98 -15.03 11.52
CA VAL A 138 5.56 -15.33 11.81
C VAL A 138 4.93 -16.22 10.74
N GLY A 139 5.62 -16.44 9.61
CA GLY A 139 5.03 -17.02 8.40
C GLY A 139 4.10 -16.03 7.72
N ALA A 140 3.28 -16.51 6.78
CA ALA A 140 2.38 -15.66 6.01
C ALA A 140 0.94 -15.79 6.49
N PRO A 141 0.39 -14.77 7.20
CA PRO A 141 -1.02 -14.78 7.60
C PRO A 141 -1.94 -14.93 6.37
N PRO A 142 -3.11 -15.60 6.50
CA PRO A 142 -4.02 -15.82 5.37
C PRO A 142 -4.41 -14.54 4.61
N ASP A 143 -4.64 -13.45 5.33
CA ASP A 143 -4.95 -12.15 4.72
C ASP A 143 -3.77 -11.59 3.90
N VAL A 144 -2.54 -11.87 4.32
CA VAL A 144 -1.33 -11.45 3.61
C VAL A 144 -1.09 -12.31 2.38
N GLU A 145 -1.36 -13.62 2.44
CA GLU A 145 -1.33 -14.49 1.25
C GLU A 145 -2.41 -14.08 0.22
N ALA A 146 -3.62 -13.77 0.69
CA ALA A 146 -4.69 -13.26 -0.15
C ALA A 146 -4.29 -11.91 -0.79
N LEU A 147 -3.69 -11.01 0.00
CA LEU A 147 -3.15 -9.73 -0.49
C LEU A 147 -2.06 -9.94 -1.55
N ARG A 148 -1.09 -10.81 -1.29
CA ARG A 148 -0.01 -11.17 -2.21
C ARG A 148 -0.58 -11.64 -3.54
N THR A 149 -1.51 -12.60 -3.50
CA THR A 149 -2.16 -13.17 -4.69
C THR A 149 -2.92 -12.09 -5.46
N ALA A 150 -3.71 -11.27 -4.78
CA ALA A 150 -4.53 -10.24 -5.41
C ALA A 150 -3.70 -9.13 -6.06
N ILE A 151 -2.58 -8.74 -5.45
CA ILE A 151 -1.66 -7.77 -6.06
C ILE A 151 -0.93 -8.42 -7.24
N TRP A 152 -0.43 -9.66 -7.09
CA TRP A 152 0.27 -10.37 -8.16
C TRP A 152 -0.60 -10.47 -9.42
N GLN A 153 -1.88 -10.81 -9.28
CA GLN A 153 -2.84 -10.85 -10.40
C GLN A 153 -3.02 -9.50 -11.11
N LYS A 154 -2.83 -8.37 -10.42
CA LYS A 154 -2.93 -7.03 -11.02
C LYS A 154 -1.66 -6.61 -11.75
N ILE A 155 -0.50 -7.14 -11.36
CA ILE A 155 0.81 -6.74 -11.92
C ILE A 155 1.39 -7.76 -12.89
N ALA A 156 0.93 -9.01 -12.85
CA ALA A 156 1.35 -10.06 -13.75
C ALA A 156 1.04 -9.65 -15.20
N PRO A 157 1.96 -9.89 -16.16
CA PRO A 157 1.69 -9.64 -17.57
C PRO A 157 0.40 -10.34 -17.98
N ARG A 158 -0.53 -9.64 -18.63
CA ARG A 158 -1.68 -10.29 -19.25
C ARG A 158 -1.13 -11.11 -20.41
N GLU A 159 -1.07 -12.42 -20.25
CA GLU A 159 -0.66 -13.32 -21.33
C GLU A 159 -1.62 -13.11 -22.51
N GLY A 160 -1.05 -12.67 -23.64
CA GLY A 160 -1.64 -12.51 -24.98
C GLY A 160 -3.14 -12.29 -25.10
N ARG A 161 -3.58 -11.04 -25.24
CA ARG A 161 -4.71 -10.75 -26.14
C ARG A 161 -4.11 -10.50 -27.54
N ARG A 162 -3.80 -11.60 -28.23
CA ARG A 162 -3.63 -11.60 -29.70
C ARG A 162 -4.99 -11.44 -30.37
#